data_AF-A0AAV3ZUF6-F1
#
_entry.id   AF-A0AAV3ZUF6-F1
#
_cell.length_a   1.000
_cell.length_b   1.000
_cell.length_c   1.000
_cell.angle_alpha   90.00
_cell.angle_beta   90.00
_cell.angle_gamma   90.00
#
_symmetry.space_group_name_H-M   'P 1'
#
loop_
_entity.id
_entity.type
_entity.pdbx_description
1 polymer ?
#
loop_
_entity_poly.entity_id
_entity_poly.type
_entity_poly.pdbx_seq_one_letter_code
_entity_poly.pdbx_strand_id
1 'polypeptide(L)'
;MDLYEKYIQLADNLGVDKASRLEWVQSREDREVERQEQKLERDEHTAKREAELAIQQEISKQKQFDAQAAAQPLSEGVRISFPKLKLPALTPSEYSDVDLFLEKFERTCSLLSYD
;
A
#
# COMPACT_ATOMS: atom_id res chain seq x y z
N MET A 1 -12.39 -19.61 25.06
CA MET A 1 -12.05 -19.71 26.49
C MET A 1 -11.29 -18.47 26.84
N ASP A 2 -11.87 -17.66 27.71
CA ASP A 2 -11.37 -16.33 28.08
C ASP A 2 -9.98 -16.44 28.73
N LEU A 3 -9.15 -15.40 28.59
CA LEU A 3 -7.79 -15.37 29.13
C LEU A 3 -7.82 -15.52 30.65
N TYR A 4 -8.78 -14.86 31.28
CA TYR A 4 -9.07 -14.93 32.71
C TYR A 4 -9.37 -16.37 33.18
N GLU A 5 -10.28 -17.08 32.50
CA GLU A 5 -10.64 -18.47 32.84
C GLU A 5 -9.44 -19.42 32.75
N LYS A 6 -8.57 -19.24 31.75
CA LYS A 6 -7.34 -20.03 31.62
C LYS A 6 -6.37 -19.75 32.77
N TYR A 7 -6.23 -18.50 33.19
CA TYR A 7 -5.34 -18.15 34.30
C TYR A 7 -5.89 -18.57 35.66
N ILE A 8 -7.21 -18.56 35.87
CA ILE A 8 -7.85 -19.13 37.07
C ILE A 8 -7.53 -20.62 37.17
N GLN A 9 -7.72 -21.39 36.09
CA GLN A 9 -7.39 -22.82 36.06
C GLN A 9 -5.90 -23.08 36.29
N LEU A 10 -5.03 -22.24 35.71
CA LEU A 10 -3.60 -22.35 35.92
C LEU A 10 -3.21 -22.05 37.37
N ALA A 11 -3.83 -21.04 37.99
CA ALA A 11 -3.63 -20.71 39.39
C ALA A 11 -4.09 -21.86 40.31
N ASP A 12 -5.23 -22.48 40.00
CA ASP A 12 -5.72 -23.68 40.69
C ASP A 12 -4.74 -24.86 40.55
N ASN A 13 -4.24 -25.12 39.34
CA ASN A 13 -3.27 -26.19 39.07
C ASN A 13 -1.91 -25.96 39.76
N LEU A 14 -1.53 -24.69 39.95
CA LEU A 14 -0.30 -24.30 40.64
C LEU A 14 -0.46 -24.24 42.17
N GLY A 15 -1.67 -24.50 42.70
CA GLY A 15 -1.95 -24.44 44.13
C GLY A 15 -1.85 -23.02 44.71
N VAL A 16 -2.10 -22.00 43.89
CA VAL A 16 -2.15 -20.61 44.37
C VAL A 16 -3.30 -20.46 45.35
N ASP A 17 -3.00 -19.88 46.51
CA ASP A 17 -3.99 -19.65 47.55
C ASP A 17 -5.20 -18.86 47.02
N LYS A 18 -6.39 -19.19 47.53
CA LYS A 18 -7.64 -18.61 47.05
C LYS A 18 -7.69 -17.09 47.24
N ALA A 19 -7.05 -16.54 48.28
CA ALA A 19 -7.00 -15.11 48.52
C ALA A 19 -6.08 -14.38 47.52
N SER A 20 -4.96 -14.99 47.13
CA SER A 20 -3.97 -14.40 46.21
C SER A 20 -4.23 -14.71 44.73
N ARG A 21 -5.21 -15.57 44.44
CA ARG A 21 -5.52 -16.01 43.07
C ARG A 21 -5.86 -14.86 42.14
N LEU A 22 -6.69 -13.93 42.59
CA LEU A 22 -7.11 -12.79 41.78
C LEU A 22 -5.92 -11.91 41.43
N GLU A 23 -5.08 -11.57 42.42
CA GLU A 23 -3.86 -10.79 42.21
C GLU A 23 -2.87 -11.51 41.27
N TRP A 24 -2.74 -12.83 41.42
CA TRP A 24 -1.88 -13.64 40.56
C TRP A 24 -2.36 -13.64 39.11
N VAL A 25 -3.67 -13.84 38.89
CA VAL A 25 -4.30 -13.81 37.56
C VAL A 25 -4.12 -12.43 36.95
N GLN A 26 -4.43 -11.37 37.69
CA GLN A 26 -4.32 -9.99 37.23
C GLN A 26 -2.88 -9.63 36.84
N SER A 27 -1.90 -10.02 37.66
CA SER A 27 -0.48 -9.83 37.32
C SER A 27 -0.05 -10.57 36.04
N ARG A 28 -0.70 -11.68 35.69
CA ARG A 28 -0.44 -12.40 34.43
C ARG A 28 -1.10 -11.75 33.24
N GLU A 29 -2.31 -11.23 33.42
CA GLU A 29 -3.02 -10.47 32.38
C GLU A 29 -2.26 -9.20 32.03
N ASP A 30 -1.82 -8.42 33.03
CA ASP A 30 -1.04 -7.19 32.82
C ASP A 30 0.24 -7.46 32.02
N ARG A 31 0.97 -8.53 32.38
CA ARG A 31 2.19 -8.93 31.64
C ARG A 31 1.94 -9.46 30.23
N GLU A 32 0.74 -9.98 29.95
CA GLU A 32 0.36 -10.39 28.60
C GLU A 32 0.00 -9.17 27.76
N VAL A 33 -0.71 -8.19 28.35
CA VAL A 33 -1.02 -6.90 27.72
C VAL A 33 0.26 -6.15 27.38
N GLU A 34 1.19 -5.98 28.33
CA GLU A 34 2.50 -5.33 28.09
C GLU A 34 3.28 -6.00 26.94
N ARG A 35 3.23 -7.34 26.85
CA ARG A 35 3.88 -8.08 25.77
C ARG A 35 3.23 -7.82 24.41
N GLN A 36 1.90 -7.69 24.36
CA GLN A 36 1.20 -7.35 23.13
C GLN A 36 1.48 -5.92 22.71
N GLU A 37 1.52 -4.97 23.64
CA GLU A 37 1.86 -3.57 23.36
C GLU A 37 3.27 -3.44 22.79
N GLN A 38 4.27 -4.07 23.42
CA GLN A 38 5.64 -4.08 22.90
C GLN A 38 5.74 -4.73 21.52
N LYS A 39 4.91 -5.75 21.24
CA LYS A 39 4.87 -6.38 19.93
C LYS A 39 4.28 -5.43 18.90
N LEU A 40 3.18 -4.76 19.20
CA LEU A 40 2.56 -3.78 18.31
C LEU A 40 3.51 -2.64 17.98
N GLU A 41 4.24 -2.10 18.96
CA GLU A 41 5.24 -1.06 18.74
C GLU A 41 6.36 -1.53 17.79
N ARG A 42 6.83 -2.77 17.95
CA ARG A 42 7.83 -3.37 17.06
C ARG A 42 7.28 -3.54 15.65
N ASP A 43 6.06 -4.06 15.53
CA ASP A 43 5.39 -4.31 14.26
C ASP A 43 5.18 -2.98 13.51
N GLU A 44 4.73 -1.92 14.19
CA GLU A 44 4.63 -0.58 13.63
C GLU A 44 5.98 -0.02 13.18
N HIS A 45 7.02 -0.20 13.99
CA HIS A 45 8.37 0.25 13.64
C HIS A 45 8.90 -0.49 12.42
N THR A 46 8.69 -1.81 12.33
CA THR A 46 9.07 -2.60 11.15
C THR A 46 8.28 -2.18 9.91
N ALA A 47 6.97 -1.98 10.04
CA ALA A 47 6.12 -1.55 8.93
C ALA A 47 6.52 -0.18 8.38
N LYS A 48 6.84 0.78 9.26
CA LYS A 48 7.37 2.11 8.85
C LYS A 48 8.67 1.97 8.06
N ARG A 49 9.61 1.16 8.56
CA ARG A 49 10.89 0.94 7.89
C ARG A 49 10.74 0.25 6.55
N GLU A 50 9.85 -0.74 6.44
CA GLU A 50 9.55 -1.42 5.18
C GLU A 50 8.92 -0.47 4.16
N ALA A 51 7.97 0.38 4.59
CA ALA A 51 7.37 1.40 3.73
C ALA A 51 8.41 2.41 3.23
N GLU A 52 9.31 2.88 4.09
CA GLU A 52 10.42 3.78 3.70
C GLU A 52 11.35 3.13 2.66
N LEU A 53 11.72 1.87 2.88
CA LEU A 53 12.57 1.11 1.94
C LEU A 53 11.86 0.91 0.59
N ALA A 54 10.56 0.62 0.59
CA ALA A 54 9.79 0.47 -0.64
C ALA A 54 9.75 1.77 -1.45
N ILE A 55 9.50 2.92 -0.79
CA ILE A 55 9.54 4.24 -1.43
C ILE A 55 10.93 4.52 -2.00
N GLN A 56 11.99 4.20 -1.26
CA GLN A 56 13.36 4.42 -1.72
C GLN A 56 13.70 3.58 -2.96
N GLN A 57 13.28 2.31 -3.00
CA GLN A 57 13.46 1.46 -4.17
C GLN A 57 12.73 2.01 -5.40
N GLU A 58 11.51 2.51 -5.23
CA GLU A 58 10.72 3.10 -6.31
C GLU A 58 11.41 4.36 -6.88
N ILE A 59 11.88 5.26 -5.99
CA ILE A 59 12.64 6.45 -6.38
C ILE A 59 13.94 6.07 -7.11
N SER A 60 14.64 5.04 -6.64
CA SER A 60 15.86 4.54 -7.29
C SER A 60 15.59 4.01 -8.69
N LYS A 61 14.50 3.25 -8.90
CA LYS A 61 14.09 2.80 -10.24
C LYS A 61 13.82 3.98 -11.17
N GLN A 62 13.05 4.98 -10.72
CA GLN A 62 12.72 6.15 -11.54
C GLN A 62 13.97 6.89 -12.03
N LYS A 63 14.97 7.08 -11.15
CA LYS A 63 16.25 7.70 -11.53
C LYS A 63 17.03 6.88 -12.56
N GLN A 64 16.94 5.55 -12.53
CA GLN A 64 17.58 4.70 -13.54
C GLN A 64 16.90 4.84 -14.90
N PHE A 65 15.56 4.98 -14.94
CA PHE A 65 14.83 5.28 -16.17
C PHE A 65 15.24 6.64 -16.75
N ASP A 66 15.28 7.68 -15.92
CA ASP A 66 15.63 9.03 -16.37
C ASP A 66 17.08 9.11 -16.88
N ALA A 67 18.02 8.38 -16.26
CA ALA A 67 19.41 8.28 -16.72
C ALA A 67 19.57 7.51 -18.05
N GLN A 68 18.74 6.48 -18.28
CA GLN A 68 18.73 5.74 -19.55
C GLN A 68 18.13 6.56 -20.70
N ALA A 69 17.09 7.36 -20.43
CA ALA A 69 16.52 8.28 -21.41
C ALA A 69 17.52 9.36 -21.86
N ALA A 70 18.44 9.78 -20.97
CA ALA A 70 19.48 10.76 -21.28
C ALA A 70 20.74 10.17 -21.94
N ALA A 71 20.95 8.85 -21.88
CA ALA A 71 22.16 8.17 -22.38
C ALA A 71 21.99 7.51 -23.76
N GLN A 72 20.82 7.58 -24.39
CA GLN A 72 20.70 7.21 -25.81
C GLN A 72 21.23 8.35 -26.68
N PRO A 73 22.34 8.16 -27.42
CA PRO A 73 22.66 9.07 -28.50
C PRO A 73 21.49 9.01 -29.49
N LEU A 74 20.86 10.15 -29.75
CA LEU A 74 19.85 10.34 -30.79
C LEU A 74 20.48 10.00 -32.15
N SER A 75 20.59 8.72 -32.48
CA SER A 75 20.94 8.26 -33.82
C SER A 75 19.79 8.67 -34.73
N GLU A 76 19.99 9.77 -35.43
CA GLU A 76 19.51 10.05 -36.77
C GLU A 76 18.18 9.36 -37.17
N GLY A 77 17.10 10.12 -37.01
CA GLY A 77 16.10 10.26 -38.07
C GLY A 77 15.35 9.01 -38.53
N VAL A 78 14.59 8.37 -37.65
CA VAL A 78 13.40 7.65 -38.12
C VAL A 78 12.30 8.68 -38.34
N ARG A 79 12.14 9.16 -39.58
CA ARG A 79 10.97 9.92 -40.02
C ARG A 79 9.75 9.00 -39.94
N ILE A 80 9.12 8.94 -38.78
CA ILE A 80 7.82 8.30 -38.63
C ILE A 80 6.82 9.19 -39.38
N SER A 81 6.43 8.79 -40.59
CA SER A 81 5.31 9.40 -41.28
C SER A 81 4.05 9.04 -40.49
N PHE A 82 3.55 9.96 -39.67
CA PHE A 82 2.24 9.79 -39.06
C PHE A 82 1.19 9.75 -40.18
N PRO A 83 0.41 8.66 -40.34
CA PRO A 83 -0.79 8.74 -41.17
C PRO A 83 -1.66 9.83 -40.56
N LYS A 84 -2.09 10.80 -41.39
CA LYS A 84 -2.89 11.96 -40.97
C LYS A 84 -4.14 11.50 -40.21
N LEU A 85 -4.03 11.44 -38.89
CA LEU A 85 -5.14 11.19 -38.00
C LEU A 85 -5.92 12.50 -37.96
N LYS A 86 -6.98 12.56 -38.79
CA LYS A 86 -7.94 13.65 -38.76
C LYS A 86 -8.70 13.54 -37.44
N LEU A 87 -8.17 14.18 -36.40
CA LEU A 87 -8.96 14.45 -35.20
C LEU A 87 -10.12 15.37 -35.63
N PRO A 88 -11.38 15.05 -35.29
CA PRO A 88 -12.48 15.97 -35.51
C PRO A 88 -12.16 17.26 -34.77
N ALA A 89 -12.17 18.39 -35.48
CA ALA A 89 -11.98 19.70 -34.89
C ALA A 89 -13.16 19.96 -33.94
N LEU A 90 -12.90 19.86 -32.63
CA LEU A 90 -13.86 20.24 -31.61
C LEU A 90 -14.02 21.76 -31.66
N THR A 91 -15.24 22.21 -31.96
CA THR A 91 -15.58 23.63 -31.97
C THR A 91 -15.61 24.17 -30.53
N PRO A 92 -15.20 25.43 -30.29
CA PRO A 92 -15.04 25.97 -28.93
C PRO A 92 -16.28 25.95 -28.03
N SER A 93 -17.48 25.72 -28.57
CA SER A 93 -18.73 25.60 -27.81
C SER A 93 -18.93 24.25 -27.12
N GLU A 94 -18.12 23.23 -27.40
CA GLU A 94 -18.24 21.89 -26.80
C GLU A 94 -17.37 21.71 -25.54
N TYR A 95 -16.63 22.74 -25.11
CA TYR A 95 -15.78 22.70 -23.92
C TYR A 95 -16.54 22.76 -22.58
N SER A 96 -17.87 22.76 -22.57
CA SER A 96 -18.63 22.79 -21.31
C SER A 96 -18.77 21.44 -20.63
N ASP A 97 -18.61 20.33 -21.35
CA ASP A 97 -18.74 18.98 -20.80
C ASP A 97 -17.41 18.23 -20.92
N VAL A 98 -16.50 18.55 -19.99
CA VAL A 98 -15.26 17.78 -19.76
C VAL A 98 -15.58 16.29 -19.55
N ASP A 99 -16.72 16.00 -18.92
CA ASP A 99 -17.21 14.63 -18.69
C ASP A 99 -17.52 13.90 -20.00
N LEU A 100 -18.11 14.58 -20.99
CA LEU A 100 -18.41 14.00 -22.31
C LEU A 100 -17.13 13.74 -23.12
N PHE A 101 -16.09 14.57 -22.92
CA PHE A 101 -14.78 14.34 -23.52
C PHE A 101 -14.09 13.11 -22.90
N LEU A 102 -14.09 13.01 -21.56
CA LEU A 102 -13.50 11.87 -20.86
C LEU A 102 -14.21 10.56 -21.21
N GLU A 103 -15.54 10.55 -21.28
CA GLU A 103 -16.31 9.35 -21.66
C GLU A 103 -15.99 8.90 -23.10
N LYS A 104 -15.90 9.84 -24.06
CA LYS A 104 -15.51 9.52 -25.44
C LYS A 104 -14.07 9.02 -25.53
N PHE A 105 -13.17 9.60 -24.73
CA PHE A 105 -11.76 9.21 -24.71
C PHE A 105 -11.57 7.80 -24.15
N GLU A 106 -12.16 7.48 -22.99
CA GLU A 106 -12.09 6.15 -22.37
C GLU A 106 -12.67 5.07 -23.29
N ARG A 107 -13.79 5.36 -23.95
CA ARG A 107 -14.42 4.44 -24.90
C ARG A 107 -13.54 4.16 -26.12
N THR A 108 -12.75 5.15 -26.56
CA THR A 108 -11.81 5.01 -27.67
C THR A 108 -10.56 4.21 -27.25
N CYS A 109 -10.06 4.42 -26.03
CA CYS A 109 -8.95 3.65 -25.47
C CYS A 109 -9.35 2.19 -25.22
N SER A 110 -10.58 1.94 -24.79
CA SER A 110 -11.13 0.58 -24.65
C SER A 110 -11.28 -0.14 -26.00
N LEU A 111 -11.60 0.58 -27.08
CA LEU A 111 -11.65 0.02 -28.43
C LEU A 111 -10.28 -0.34 -29.02
N LEU A 112 -9.20 0.26 -28.50
CA LEU A 112 -7.82 -0.03 -28.89
C LEU A 112 -7.20 -1.18 -28.09
N SER A 113 -7.88 -1.68 -27.06
CA SER A 113 -7.50 -2.88 -26.30
C SER A 113 -8.33 -4.08 -26.78
N TYR A 114 -7.96 -4.60 -27.94
CA TYR A 114 -8.30 -5.95 -28.38
C TYR A 114 -7.01 -6.74 -28.55
N ASP A 115 -7.04 -8.02 -28.15
CA ASP A 115 -5.95 -9.02 -28.17
C ASP A 115 -5.01 -8.96 -29.39
#